data_AF-A0A4D5RQ48-F1
#
_entry.id   AF-A0A4D5RQ48-F1
#
_cell.length_a   1.000
_cell.length_b   1.000
_cell.length_c   1.000
_cell.angle_alpha   90.00
_cell.angle_beta   90.00
_cell.angle_gamma   90.00
#
_symmetry.space_group_name_H-M   'P 1'
#
loop_
_entity.id
_entity.type
_entity.pdbx_description
1 polymer ?
#
loop_
_entity_poly.entity_id
_entity_poly.type
_entity_poly.pdbx_seq_one_letter_code
_entity_poly.pdbx_strand_id
1 'polypeptide(L)'
;KSPERAVQHLSVYLSPRWSRPLVPLVSRRSVRSVGRSHLSRLRESYVVSRFVYVVRVSFFVRAWYQHRMESILEDYVSPSDLKSYEQQYHEEMKKGEVAPKTQFEYAWCLVRSRYPADIRRGVMLMEDLFHHGDTQARRDYLFYLAVGTTKLKEYSQALKFIKAFLRVEPANRQAQDLESTIKSRMKMEGMKGMAIVGGAALAVSGLVGLGIALAKR
;
A
#
# COMPACT_ATOMS: atom_id res chain seq x y z
N LYS A 1 -27.30 -18.21 -17.28
CA LYS A 1 -25.84 -18.50 -17.38
C LYS A 1 -25.33 -18.74 -15.97
N SER A 2 -24.80 -19.95 -15.72
CA SER A 2 -24.52 -20.52 -14.39
C SER A 2 -23.60 -19.64 -13.50
N PRO A 3 -23.85 -19.55 -12.17
CA PRO A 3 -23.09 -18.70 -11.24
C PRO A 3 -21.65 -19.18 -10.94
N GLU A 4 -21.22 -20.31 -11.52
CA GLU A 4 -19.91 -20.92 -11.23
C GLU A 4 -18.71 -20.23 -11.87
N ARG A 5 -18.90 -19.29 -12.81
CA ARG A 5 -17.77 -18.64 -13.51
C ARG A 5 -17.17 -17.42 -12.80
N ALA A 6 -17.84 -16.87 -11.78
CA ALA A 6 -17.30 -15.75 -11.01
C ALA A 6 -16.28 -16.19 -9.94
N VAL A 7 -16.28 -17.47 -9.56
CA VAL A 7 -15.41 -17.99 -8.49
C VAL A 7 -14.00 -18.34 -9.01
N GLN A 8 -13.81 -18.45 -10.32
CA GLN A 8 -12.50 -18.79 -10.91
C GLN A 8 -11.52 -17.62 -10.99
N HIS A 9 -11.96 -16.36 -10.92
CA HIS A 9 -11.05 -15.21 -10.98
C HIS A 9 -10.44 -14.83 -9.62
N LEU A 10 -10.94 -15.37 -8.51
CA LEU A 10 -10.44 -15.09 -7.16
C LEU A 10 -9.54 -16.21 -6.58
N SER A 11 -9.47 -17.37 -7.23
CA SER A 11 -8.68 -18.52 -6.74
C SER A 11 -7.18 -18.46 -7.08
N VAL A 12 -6.74 -17.51 -7.92
CA VAL A 12 -5.32 -17.38 -8.33
C VAL A 12 -4.44 -16.75 -7.24
N TYR A 13 -5.03 -16.16 -6.19
CA TYR A 13 -4.27 -15.50 -5.11
C TYR A 13 -3.97 -16.37 -3.88
N LEU A 14 -4.39 -17.63 -3.86
CA LEU A 14 -4.24 -18.53 -2.71
C LEU A 14 -3.55 -19.84 -3.09
N SER A 15 -2.21 -19.83 -3.14
CA SER A 15 -1.38 -21.05 -3.07
C SER A 15 0.09 -20.72 -2.74
N PRO A 16 0.65 -21.17 -1.60
CA PRO A 16 2.08 -21.06 -1.32
C PRO A 16 2.78 -22.37 -1.68
N ARG A 17 3.36 -22.48 -2.87
CA ARG A 17 4.15 -23.67 -3.24
C ARG A 17 5.40 -23.34 -4.04
N TRP A 18 6.37 -22.67 -3.43
CA TRP A 18 7.78 -22.74 -3.87
C TRP A 18 8.71 -22.57 -2.67
N SER A 19 9.06 -23.69 -2.04
CA SER A 19 10.18 -23.80 -1.10
C SER A 19 11.06 -24.96 -1.54
N ARG A 20 11.90 -24.72 -2.56
CA ARG A 20 13.07 -25.55 -2.84
C ARG A 20 14.19 -24.65 -3.33
N PRO A 21 15.26 -24.41 -2.54
CA PRO A 21 16.48 -23.86 -3.09
C PRO A 21 17.16 -24.95 -3.95
N LEU A 22 17.45 -24.63 -5.20
CA LEU A 22 18.36 -25.41 -6.04
C LEU A 22 19.75 -25.33 -5.42
N VAL A 23 20.24 -26.44 -4.88
CA VAL A 23 21.64 -26.58 -4.44
C VAL A 23 22.49 -26.80 -5.70
N PRO A 24 23.51 -25.96 -5.99
CA PRO A 24 24.43 -26.26 -7.07
C PRO A 24 25.37 -27.40 -6.65
N LEU A 25 25.39 -28.48 -7.43
CA LEU A 25 26.41 -29.52 -7.38
C LEU A 25 27.76 -28.92 -7.79
N VAL A 26 28.59 -28.55 -6.80
CA VAL A 26 30.00 -28.21 -7.05
C VAL A 26 30.77 -29.51 -7.26
N SER A 27 31.17 -29.76 -8.51
CA SER A 27 32.09 -30.82 -8.90
C SER A 27 33.44 -30.63 -8.21
N ARG A 28 33.83 -31.62 -7.39
CA ARG A 28 35.19 -31.74 -6.84
C ARG A 28 36.17 -32.11 -7.96
N ARG A 29 36.79 -31.14 -8.63
CA ARG A 29 38.11 -31.36 -9.27
C ARG A 29 39.01 -30.14 -9.17
N SER A 30 40.24 -30.43 -8.73
CA SER A 30 41.45 -29.62 -8.78
C SER A 30 41.59 -28.48 -7.76
N VAL A 31 42.04 -28.84 -6.55
CA VAL A 31 42.76 -27.92 -5.67
C VAL A 31 44.26 -28.11 -5.96
N ARG A 32 44.84 -27.23 -6.78
CA ARG A 32 46.30 -27.00 -6.80
C ARG A 32 46.58 -25.63 -6.19
N SER A 33 47.40 -25.66 -5.14
CA SER A 33 48.18 -24.58 -4.51
C SER A 33 47.81 -23.14 -4.90
N VAL A 34 46.87 -22.54 -4.19
CA VAL A 34 46.75 -21.07 -4.09
C VAL A 34 47.11 -20.68 -2.67
N GLY A 35 48.11 -19.80 -2.53
CA GLY A 35 48.68 -19.38 -1.25
C GLY A 35 47.64 -18.76 -0.29
N ARG A 36 47.82 -19.02 1.01
CA ARG A 36 46.92 -18.58 2.11
C ARG A 36 46.62 -17.07 2.12
N SER A 37 47.51 -16.23 1.60
CA SER A 37 47.33 -14.76 1.52
C SER A 37 46.35 -14.31 0.42
N HIS A 38 46.10 -15.14 -0.58
CA HIS A 38 45.20 -14.82 -1.69
C HIS A 38 43.75 -15.29 -1.44
N LEU A 39 43.58 -16.30 -0.59
CA LEU A 39 42.28 -16.86 -0.20
C LEU A 39 41.50 -15.94 0.76
N SER A 40 42.18 -15.17 1.62
CA SER A 40 41.54 -14.18 2.50
C SER A 40 40.90 -13.03 1.70
N ARG A 41 41.59 -12.52 0.67
CA ARG A 41 41.06 -11.48 -0.23
C ARG A 41 39.88 -11.96 -1.09
N LEU A 42 39.90 -13.22 -1.50
CA LEU A 42 38.77 -13.81 -2.23
C LEU A 42 37.57 -14.02 -1.30
N ARG A 43 37.77 -14.45 -0.05
CA ARG A 43 36.69 -14.59 0.94
C ARG A 43 36.04 -13.26 1.27
N GLU A 44 36.81 -12.18 1.43
CA GLU A 44 36.27 -10.81 1.57
C GLU A 44 35.50 -10.39 0.32
N SER A 45 36.04 -10.61 -0.87
CA SER A 45 35.37 -10.25 -2.13
C SER A 45 34.06 -11.01 -2.34
N TYR A 46 34.00 -12.30 -1.99
CA TYR A 46 32.78 -13.11 -2.03
C TYR A 46 31.75 -12.70 -0.97
N VAL A 47 32.18 -12.36 0.24
CA VAL A 47 31.29 -11.88 1.32
C VAL A 47 30.73 -10.51 0.97
N VAL A 48 31.54 -9.59 0.46
CA VAL A 48 31.10 -8.26 -0.01
C VAL A 48 30.16 -8.39 -1.20
N SER A 49 30.46 -9.26 -2.17
CA SER A 49 29.58 -9.49 -3.32
C SER A 49 28.24 -10.10 -2.91
N ARG A 50 28.24 -11.10 -2.01
CA ARG A 50 27.00 -11.67 -1.45
C ARG A 50 26.24 -10.68 -0.59
N PHE A 51 26.91 -9.84 0.18
CA PHE A 51 26.30 -8.77 0.97
C PHE A 51 25.64 -7.71 0.06
N VAL A 52 26.36 -7.22 -0.94
CA VAL A 52 25.84 -6.28 -1.94
C VAL A 52 24.68 -6.91 -2.72
N TYR A 53 24.77 -8.20 -3.08
CA TYR A 53 23.70 -8.92 -3.74
C TYR A 53 22.49 -9.09 -2.83
N VAL A 54 22.66 -9.49 -1.57
CA VAL A 54 21.57 -9.60 -0.59
C VAL A 54 20.93 -8.23 -0.34
N VAL A 55 21.71 -7.15 -0.24
CA VAL A 55 21.19 -5.78 -0.10
C VAL A 55 20.44 -5.35 -1.35
N ARG A 56 20.98 -5.59 -2.56
CA ARG A 56 20.30 -5.27 -3.83
C ARG A 56 19.04 -6.09 -4.03
N VAL A 57 19.05 -7.39 -3.75
CA VAL A 57 17.87 -8.25 -3.81
C VAL A 57 16.85 -7.84 -2.75
N SER A 58 17.28 -7.49 -1.54
CA SER A 58 16.36 -6.99 -0.50
C SER A 58 15.73 -5.65 -0.87
N PHE A 59 16.50 -4.76 -1.49
CA PHE A 59 16.01 -3.47 -1.99
C PHE A 59 15.08 -3.65 -3.19
N PHE A 60 15.42 -4.56 -4.11
CA PHE A 60 14.64 -4.86 -5.30
C PHE A 60 13.35 -5.61 -4.96
N VAL A 61 13.38 -6.56 -4.02
CA VAL A 61 12.19 -7.24 -3.48
C VAL A 61 11.32 -6.25 -2.72
N ARG A 62 11.90 -5.35 -1.91
CA ARG A 62 11.14 -4.24 -1.28
C ARG A 62 10.50 -3.33 -2.33
N ALA A 63 11.24 -2.92 -3.36
CA ALA A 63 10.74 -2.05 -4.42
C ALA A 63 9.64 -2.73 -5.25
N TRP A 64 9.79 -4.02 -5.56
CA TRP A 64 8.77 -4.81 -6.27
C TRP A 64 7.52 -5.09 -5.43
N TYR A 65 7.65 -5.30 -4.11
CA TYR A 65 6.49 -5.49 -3.22
C TYR A 65 5.72 -4.17 -2.99
N GLN A 66 6.43 -3.04 -2.88
CA GLN A 66 5.82 -1.72 -2.69
C GLN A 66 4.87 -1.35 -3.84
N HIS A 67 5.17 -1.80 -5.06
CA HIS A 67 4.40 -1.49 -6.27
C HIS A 67 3.03 -2.21 -6.34
N ARG A 68 2.83 -3.28 -5.57
CA ARG A 68 1.62 -4.11 -5.67
C ARG A 68 0.40 -3.57 -4.91
N MET A 69 0.61 -2.72 -3.90
CA MET A 69 -0.50 -2.07 -3.16
C MET A 69 -0.88 -0.70 -3.75
N GLU A 70 0.05 -0.03 -4.42
CA GLU A 70 -0.27 1.18 -5.19
C GLU A 70 -1.35 0.91 -6.23
N SER A 71 -1.35 -0.27 -6.85
CA SER A 71 -2.36 -0.63 -7.84
C SER A 71 -3.79 -0.65 -7.27
N ILE A 72 -4.01 -0.99 -5.99
CA ILE A 72 -5.37 -0.95 -5.40
C ILE A 72 -5.80 0.50 -5.12
N LEU A 73 -4.85 1.36 -4.74
CA LEU A 73 -5.12 2.78 -4.47
C LEU A 73 -5.35 3.58 -5.77
N GLU A 74 -4.74 3.13 -6.87
CA GLU A 74 -4.76 3.77 -8.19
C GLU A 74 -5.79 3.17 -9.15
N ASP A 75 -6.43 2.06 -8.79
CA ASP A 75 -7.50 1.47 -9.59
C ASP A 75 -8.78 2.31 -9.52
N TYR A 76 -9.44 2.48 -10.68
CA TYR A 76 -10.64 3.29 -10.84
C TYR A 76 -11.78 2.43 -11.40
N VAL A 77 -13.02 2.70 -10.96
CA VAL A 77 -14.21 2.03 -11.52
C VAL A 77 -14.68 2.75 -12.78
N SER A 78 -15.20 1.98 -13.74
CA SER A 78 -15.81 2.55 -14.94
C SER A 78 -17.10 3.32 -14.56
N PRO A 79 -17.39 4.48 -15.20
CA PRO A 79 -18.61 5.23 -14.88
C PRO A 79 -19.90 4.43 -15.11
N SER A 80 -19.89 3.47 -16.05
CA SER A 80 -21.02 2.58 -16.31
C SER A 80 -21.30 1.62 -15.15
N ASP A 81 -20.25 1.04 -14.55
CA ASP A 81 -20.42 0.13 -13.42
C ASP A 81 -20.84 0.90 -12.17
N LEU A 82 -20.28 2.10 -11.94
CA LEU A 82 -20.69 2.94 -10.81
C LEU A 82 -22.21 3.25 -10.88
N LYS A 83 -22.71 3.55 -12.09
CA LYS A 83 -24.12 3.86 -12.31
C LYS A 83 -25.06 2.68 -12.06
N SER A 84 -24.65 1.45 -12.38
CA SER A 84 -25.50 0.28 -12.12
C SER A 84 -25.65 0.00 -10.62
N TYR A 85 -24.56 0.08 -9.84
CA TYR A 85 -24.62 -0.06 -8.39
C TYR A 85 -25.37 1.09 -7.71
N GLU A 86 -25.22 2.33 -8.23
CA GLU A 86 -25.98 3.48 -7.75
C GLU A 86 -27.49 3.29 -7.96
N GLN A 87 -27.89 2.81 -9.14
CA GLN A 87 -29.29 2.51 -9.45
C GLN A 87 -29.85 1.45 -8.50
N GLN A 88 -29.14 0.34 -8.32
CA GLN A 88 -29.56 -0.73 -7.42
C GLN A 88 -29.71 -0.23 -5.98
N TYR A 89 -28.74 0.54 -5.48
CA TYR A 89 -28.78 1.12 -4.14
C TYR A 89 -29.98 2.07 -3.97
N HIS A 90 -30.24 2.94 -4.94
CA HIS A 90 -31.38 3.86 -4.88
C HIS A 90 -32.74 3.16 -5.02
N GLU A 91 -32.83 2.08 -5.78
CA GLU A 91 -34.04 1.26 -5.87
C GLU A 91 -34.37 0.56 -4.55
N GLU A 92 -33.37 0.00 -3.88
CA GLU A 92 -33.55 -0.59 -2.54
C GLU A 92 -33.89 0.48 -1.51
N MET A 93 -33.20 1.63 -1.54
CA MET A 93 -33.54 2.77 -0.68
C MET A 93 -35.00 3.22 -0.81
N LYS A 94 -35.55 3.25 -2.03
CA LYS A 94 -36.95 3.60 -2.27
C LYS A 94 -37.93 2.57 -1.69
N LYS A 95 -37.51 1.31 -1.55
CA LYS A 95 -38.30 0.24 -0.92
C LYS A 95 -38.27 0.31 0.61
N GLY A 96 -37.39 1.13 1.18
CA GLY A 96 -37.30 1.41 2.62
C GLY A 96 -36.22 0.62 3.36
N GLU A 97 -35.57 -0.35 2.71
CA GLU A 97 -34.50 -1.16 3.30
C GLU A 97 -33.44 -1.44 2.23
N VAL A 98 -32.17 -1.26 2.59
CA VAL A 98 -31.03 -1.56 1.72
C VAL A 98 -30.30 -2.77 2.27
N ALA A 99 -30.04 -3.76 1.42
CA ALA A 99 -29.26 -4.91 1.83
C ALA A 99 -27.81 -4.47 2.15
N PRO A 100 -27.20 -4.93 3.27
CA PRO A 100 -25.82 -4.57 3.63
C PRO A 100 -24.81 -4.85 2.52
N LYS A 101 -25.07 -5.90 1.72
CA LYS A 101 -24.28 -6.25 0.54
C LYS A 101 -24.36 -5.17 -0.56
N THR A 102 -25.57 -4.72 -0.91
CA THR A 102 -25.78 -3.69 -1.94
C THR A 102 -25.14 -2.37 -1.52
N GLN A 103 -25.31 -1.98 -0.25
CA GLN A 103 -24.66 -0.80 0.31
C GLN A 103 -23.13 -0.92 0.26
N PHE A 104 -22.57 -2.10 0.57
CA PHE A 104 -21.14 -2.34 0.53
C PHE A 104 -20.58 -2.24 -0.90
N GLU A 105 -21.24 -2.87 -1.86
CA GLU A 105 -20.82 -2.85 -3.27
C GLU A 105 -20.82 -1.43 -3.82
N TYR A 106 -21.89 -0.66 -3.55
CA TYR A 106 -21.96 0.75 -3.94
C TYR A 106 -20.89 1.61 -3.24
N ALA A 107 -20.71 1.45 -1.92
CA ALA A 107 -19.70 2.17 -1.16
C ALA A 107 -18.28 1.90 -1.69
N TRP A 108 -17.98 0.65 -2.05
CA TRP A 108 -16.68 0.29 -2.61
C TRP A 108 -16.45 0.91 -4.00
N CYS A 109 -17.47 0.95 -4.85
CA CYS A 109 -17.41 1.66 -6.13
C CYS A 109 -17.13 3.16 -5.95
N LEU A 110 -17.78 3.81 -4.98
CA LEU A 110 -17.54 5.21 -4.64
C LEU A 110 -16.11 5.47 -4.14
N VAL A 111 -15.56 4.60 -3.28
CA VAL A 111 -14.16 4.69 -2.81
C VAL A 111 -13.17 4.60 -3.98
N ARG A 112 -13.52 3.89 -5.05
CA ARG A 112 -12.73 3.78 -6.28
C ARG A 112 -13.04 4.88 -7.32
N SER A 113 -13.84 5.88 -6.97
CA SER A 113 -14.05 7.07 -7.82
C SER A 113 -12.78 7.94 -7.91
N ARG A 114 -12.74 8.82 -8.92
CA ARG A 114 -11.74 9.88 -9.09
C ARG A 114 -12.05 11.12 -8.24
N TYR A 115 -13.30 11.28 -7.81
CA TYR A 115 -13.77 12.48 -7.14
C TYR A 115 -13.68 12.30 -5.61
N PRO A 116 -12.99 13.19 -4.88
CA PRO A 116 -12.90 13.08 -3.42
C PRO A 116 -14.25 13.14 -2.70
N ALA A 117 -15.25 13.81 -3.28
CA ALA A 117 -16.61 13.85 -2.74
C ALA A 117 -17.26 12.46 -2.71
N ASP A 118 -17.14 11.71 -3.82
CA ASP A 118 -17.64 10.34 -3.91
C ASP A 118 -16.91 9.44 -2.92
N ILE A 119 -15.59 9.56 -2.82
CA ILE A 119 -14.79 8.75 -1.89
C ILE A 119 -15.25 9.00 -0.45
N ARG A 120 -15.49 10.25 -0.05
CA ARG A 120 -16.06 10.57 1.29
C ARG A 120 -17.42 9.93 1.49
N ARG A 121 -18.29 9.98 0.49
CA ARG A 121 -19.61 9.31 0.54
C ARG A 121 -19.46 7.79 0.72
N GLY A 122 -18.55 7.17 -0.03
CA GLY A 122 -18.26 5.75 0.10
C GLY A 122 -17.72 5.38 1.48
N VAL A 123 -16.84 6.20 2.06
CA VAL A 123 -16.34 6.01 3.44
C VAL A 123 -17.48 6.10 4.45
N MET A 124 -18.36 7.10 4.36
CA MET A 124 -19.50 7.23 5.27
C MET A 124 -20.44 6.02 5.20
N LEU A 125 -20.75 5.52 4.00
CA LEU A 125 -21.56 4.31 3.84
C LEU A 125 -20.88 3.06 4.41
N MET A 126 -19.56 3.00 4.35
CA MET A 126 -18.76 1.90 4.91
C MET A 126 -18.69 1.96 6.44
N GLU A 127 -18.65 3.16 7.03
CA GLU A 127 -18.73 3.37 8.49
C GLU A 127 -20.11 2.98 9.03
N ASP A 128 -21.18 3.32 8.31
CA ASP A 128 -22.54 2.90 8.63
C ASP A 128 -22.66 1.37 8.66
N LEU A 129 -22.13 0.68 7.66
CA LEU A 129 -22.04 -0.80 7.65
C LEU A 129 -21.20 -1.36 8.79
N PHE A 130 -20.13 -0.68 9.20
CA PHE A 130 -19.31 -1.12 10.32
C PHE A 130 -20.10 -1.09 11.64
N HIS A 131 -20.93 -0.07 11.84
CA HIS A 131 -21.73 0.08 13.06
C HIS A 131 -23.00 -0.78 13.06
N HIS A 132 -23.74 -0.79 11.94
CA HIS A 132 -25.09 -1.34 11.84
C HIS A 132 -25.20 -2.62 11.00
N GLY A 133 -24.17 -2.95 10.23
CA GLY A 133 -24.14 -4.13 9.36
C GLY A 133 -23.74 -5.43 10.07
N ASP A 134 -23.38 -6.43 9.27
CA ASP A 134 -23.04 -7.76 9.76
C ASP A 134 -21.73 -7.76 10.58
N THR A 135 -21.78 -8.36 11.77
CA THR A 135 -20.64 -8.49 12.67
C THR A 135 -19.53 -9.36 12.07
N GLN A 136 -19.86 -10.36 11.25
CA GLN A 136 -18.85 -11.21 10.58
C GLN A 136 -18.06 -10.43 9.52
N ALA A 137 -18.72 -9.50 8.83
CA ALA A 137 -18.11 -8.67 7.78
C ALA A 137 -17.38 -7.42 8.34
N ARG A 138 -17.54 -7.08 9.63
CA ARG A 138 -16.88 -5.92 10.27
C ARG A 138 -15.37 -5.89 10.08
N ARG A 139 -14.71 -7.05 10.13
CA ARG A 139 -13.27 -7.15 9.88
C ARG A 139 -12.95 -6.63 8.48
N ASP A 140 -13.72 -7.04 7.47
CA ASP A 140 -13.46 -6.67 6.08
C ASP A 140 -13.72 -5.17 5.87
N TYR A 141 -14.75 -4.60 6.50
CA TYR A 141 -15.02 -3.16 6.45
C TYR A 141 -13.83 -2.32 6.96
N LEU A 142 -13.10 -2.77 7.99
CA LEU A 142 -11.90 -2.06 8.47
C LEU A 142 -10.82 -1.94 7.38
N PHE A 143 -10.64 -2.96 6.56
CA PHE A 143 -9.69 -2.93 5.46
C PHE A 143 -10.10 -1.90 4.41
N TYR A 144 -11.37 -1.90 3.99
CA TYR A 144 -11.88 -0.95 3.00
C TYR A 144 -11.94 0.50 3.52
N LEU A 145 -12.25 0.69 4.80
CA LEU A 145 -12.17 2.00 5.47
C LEU A 145 -10.74 2.54 5.47
N ALA A 146 -9.74 1.70 5.73
CA ALA A 146 -8.33 2.09 5.63
C ALA A 146 -7.96 2.52 4.21
N VAL A 147 -8.44 1.80 3.19
CA VAL A 147 -8.21 2.17 1.78
C VAL A 147 -8.84 3.53 1.44
N GLY A 148 -10.13 3.74 1.77
CA GLY A 148 -10.84 4.98 1.46
C GLY A 148 -10.23 6.21 2.15
N THR A 149 -9.95 6.12 3.45
CA THR A 149 -9.30 7.20 4.21
C THR A 149 -7.87 7.48 3.74
N THR A 150 -7.14 6.46 3.27
CA THR A 150 -5.83 6.66 2.63
C THR A 150 -5.93 7.48 1.36
N LYS A 151 -6.95 7.23 0.51
CA LYS A 151 -7.19 8.02 -0.71
C LYS A 151 -7.58 9.46 -0.42
N LEU A 152 -8.26 9.71 0.70
CA LEU A 152 -8.56 11.06 1.20
C LEU A 152 -7.36 11.75 1.88
N LYS A 153 -6.20 11.08 1.97
CA LYS A 153 -4.99 11.54 2.66
C LYS A 153 -5.15 11.71 4.18
N GLU A 154 -6.16 11.08 4.76
CA GLU A 154 -6.42 11.08 6.21
C GLU A 154 -5.64 9.94 6.88
N TYR A 155 -4.30 9.99 6.75
CA TYR A 155 -3.43 8.86 7.09
C TYR A 155 -3.50 8.44 8.56
N SER A 156 -3.71 9.39 9.48
CA SER A 156 -3.85 9.11 10.91
C SER A 156 -5.04 8.21 11.21
N GLN A 157 -6.16 8.41 10.52
CA GLN A 157 -7.36 7.58 10.67
C GLN A 157 -7.20 6.25 9.94
N ALA A 158 -6.64 6.26 8.73
CA ALA A 158 -6.31 5.05 7.99
C ALA A 158 -5.42 4.08 8.80
N LEU A 159 -4.42 4.61 9.52
CA LEU A 159 -3.57 3.81 10.41
C LEU A 159 -4.32 3.18 11.57
N LYS A 160 -5.36 3.84 12.11
CA LYS A 160 -6.18 3.25 13.17
C LYS A 160 -6.95 2.04 12.65
N PHE A 161 -7.59 2.17 11.48
CA PHE A 161 -8.36 1.10 10.87
C PHE A 161 -7.50 -0.10 10.49
N ILE A 162 -6.38 0.11 9.79
CA ILE A 162 -5.53 -1.01 9.37
C ILE A 162 -4.85 -1.72 10.55
N LYS A 163 -4.51 -1.00 11.62
CA LYS A 163 -4.01 -1.61 12.85
C LYS A 163 -5.07 -2.41 13.57
N ALA A 164 -6.32 -1.94 13.59
CA ALA A 164 -7.43 -2.71 14.13
C ALA A 164 -7.65 -4.00 13.32
N PHE A 165 -7.57 -3.94 11.99
CA PHE A 165 -7.59 -5.13 11.13
C PHE A 165 -6.46 -6.10 11.46
N LEU A 166 -5.21 -5.63 11.55
CA LEU A 166 -4.04 -6.45 11.83
C LEU A 166 -4.01 -7.05 13.25
N ARG A 167 -4.78 -6.51 14.20
CA ARG A 167 -4.99 -7.15 15.50
C ARG A 167 -5.78 -8.44 15.39
N VAL A 168 -6.70 -8.52 14.42
CA VAL A 168 -7.50 -9.71 14.13
C VAL A 168 -6.73 -10.66 13.21
N GLU A 169 -6.09 -10.14 12.16
CA GLU A 169 -5.31 -10.92 11.18
C GLU A 169 -3.85 -10.49 11.08
N PRO A 170 -3.00 -10.81 12.07
CA PRO A 170 -1.62 -10.35 12.10
C PRO A 170 -0.76 -10.90 10.97
N ALA A 171 -1.11 -12.06 10.41
CA ALA A 171 -0.37 -12.72 9.33
C ALA A 171 -0.74 -12.23 7.91
N ASN A 172 -1.73 -11.33 7.80
CA ASN A 172 -2.21 -10.86 6.51
C ASN A 172 -1.20 -9.90 5.87
N ARG A 173 -0.45 -10.41 4.88
CA ARG A 173 0.59 -9.64 4.17
C ARG A 173 0.03 -8.41 3.46
N GLN A 174 -1.16 -8.51 2.87
CA GLN A 174 -1.77 -7.37 2.15
C GLN A 174 -2.05 -6.21 3.10
N ALA A 175 -2.56 -6.49 4.30
CA ALA A 175 -2.81 -5.48 5.31
C ALA A 175 -1.52 -4.88 5.88
N GLN A 176 -0.46 -5.68 6.04
CA GLN A 176 0.87 -5.19 6.43
C GLN A 176 1.47 -4.26 5.37
N ASP A 177 1.34 -4.62 4.10
CA ASP A 177 1.82 -3.81 2.97
C ASP A 177 1.04 -2.48 2.88
N LEU A 178 -0.27 -2.51 3.12
CA LEU A 178 -1.10 -1.30 3.20
C LEU A 178 -0.66 -0.41 4.38
N GLU A 179 -0.41 -0.97 5.57
CA GLU A 179 0.10 -0.20 6.72
C GLU A 179 1.43 0.48 6.39
N SER A 180 2.37 -0.24 5.76
CA SER A 180 3.66 0.30 5.30
C SER A 180 3.46 1.44 4.30
N THR A 181 2.56 1.27 3.34
CA THR A 181 2.23 2.27 2.31
C THR A 181 1.67 3.55 2.96
N ILE A 182 0.75 3.41 3.91
CA ILE A 182 0.17 4.55 4.65
C ILE A 182 1.26 5.30 5.43
N LYS A 183 2.13 4.59 6.17
CA LYS A 183 3.24 5.21 6.91
C LYS A 183 4.19 5.96 5.99
N SER A 184 4.50 5.39 4.83
CA SER A 184 5.37 6.01 3.83
C SER A 184 4.75 7.31 3.28
N ARG A 185 3.48 7.27 2.84
CA ARG A 185 2.76 8.46 2.33
C ARG A 185 2.64 9.56 3.39
N MET A 186 2.32 9.19 4.63
CA MET A 186 2.29 10.13 5.76
C MET A 186 3.64 10.83 5.96
N LYS A 187 4.75 10.09 5.92
CA LYS A 187 6.10 10.66 6.05
C LYS A 187 6.46 11.56 4.87
N MET A 188 6.15 11.15 3.64
CA MET A 188 6.44 11.95 2.44
C MET A 188 5.71 13.29 2.44
N GLU A 189 4.43 13.31 2.82
CA GLU A 189 3.66 14.56 2.91
C GLU A 189 4.20 15.46 4.04
N GLY A 190 4.61 14.89 5.18
CA GLY A 190 5.29 15.63 6.25
C GLY A 190 6.63 16.26 5.80
N MET A 191 7.43 15.52 5.01
CA MET A 191 8.68 16.03 4.45
C MET A 191 8.46 17.15 3.44
N LYS A 192 7.43 17.06 2.57
CA LYS A 192 7.08 18.14 1.63
C LYS A 192 6.73 19.43 2.37
N GLY A 193 5.97 19.34 3.46
CA GLY A 193 5.66 20.50 4.31
C GLY A 193 6.91 21.15 4.91
N MET A 194 7.84 20.34 5.44
CA MET A 194 9.10 20.84 5.99
C MET A 194 10.00 21.48 4.92
N ALA A 195 10.09 20.91 3.72
CA ALA A 195 10.89 21.46 2.63
C ALA A 195 10.39 22.85 2.19
N ILE A 196 9.08 23.06 2.14
CA ILE A 196 8.46 24.35 1.79
C ILE A 196 8.85 25.42 2.83
N VAL A 197 8.74 25.10 4.13
CA VAL A 197 9.08 26.04 5.21
C VAL A 197 10.57 26.32 5.27
N GLY A 198 11.42 25.29 5.15
CA GLY A 198 12.87 25.44 5.15
C GLY A 198 13.39 26.26 3.97
N GLY A 199 12.85 26.04 2.77
CA GLY A 199 13.20 26.82 1.58
C GLY A 199 12.79 28.30 1.69
N ALA A 200 11.59 28.59 2.20
CA ALA A 200 11.12 29.96 2.38
C ALA A 200 11.97 30.73 3.41
N ALA A 201 12.30 30.11 4.54
CA ALA A 201 13.13 30.74 5.58
C ALA A 201 14.55 31.06 5.09
N LEU A 202 15.16 30.15 4.32
CA LEU A 202 16.49 30.36 3.72
C LEU A 202 16.48 31.46 2.65
N ALA A 203 15.42 31.57 1.84
CA ALA A 203 15.31 32.61 0.82
C ALA A 203 15.18 34.01 1.44
N VAL A 204 14.34 34.17 2.46
CA VAL A 204 14.14 35.47 3.14
C VAL A 204 15.39 35.90 3.89
N SER A 205 16.01 34.99 4.66
CA SER A 205 17.26 35.29 5.38
C SER A 205 18.43 35.55 4.43
N GLY A 206 18.52 34.85 3.30
CA GLY A 206 19.51 35.09 2.26
C GLY A 206 19.38 36.47 1.63
N LEU A 207 18.17 36.90 1.26
CA LEU A 207 17.93 38.23 0.67
C LEU A 207 18.16 39.37 1.66
N VAL A 208 17.71 39.23 2.91
CA VAL A 208 17.96 40.23 3.96
C VAL A 208 19.45 40.30 4.30
N GLY A 209 20.13 39.17 4.42
CA GLY A 209 21.57 39.10 4.68
C GLY A 209 22.41 39.72 3.56
N LEU A 210 22.09 39.42 2.29
CA LEU A 210 22.72 40.04 1.13
C LEU A 210 22.41 41.54 1.03
N GLY A 211 21.18 41.96 1.30
CA GLY A 211 20.77 43.36 1.29
C GLY A 211 21.50 44.21 2.34
N ILE A 212 21.60 43.70 3.58
CA ILE A 212 22.35 44.36 4.67
C ILE A 212 23.86 44.37 4.38
N ALA A 213 24.41 43.29 3.82
CA ALA A 213 25.83 43.23 3.46
C ALA A 213 26.20 44.19 2.32
N LEU A 214 25.33 44.38 1.33
CA LEU A 214 25.53 45.34 0.24
C LEU A 214 25.29 46.79 0.69
N ALA A 215 24.38 47.04 1.63
CA ALA A 215 24.12 48.37 2.17
C ALA A 215 25.21 48.88 3.14
N LYS A 216 26.15 48.02 3.57
CA LYS A 216 27.26 48.35 4.48
C LYS A 216 28.58 48.67 3.76
N ARG A 217 28.54 48.85 2.43
CA ARG A 217 29.62 49.43 1.62
C ARG A 217 29.30 50.88 1.28
#